data_AF-A0A485DBW9-F1
#
_entry.id   AF-A0A485DBW9-F1
#
_cell.length_a   1.000
_cell.length_b   1.000
_cell.length_c   1.000
_cell.angle_alpha   90.00
_cell.angle_beta   90.00
_cell.angle_gamma   90.00
#
_symmetry.space_group_name_H-M   'P 1'
#
loop_
_entity.id
_entity.type
_entity.pdbx_description
1 polymer ?
#
loop_
_entity_poly.entity_id
_entity_poly.type
_entity_poly.pdbx_seq_one_letter_code
_entity_poly.pdbx_strand_id
1 'polypeptide(L)' 'MTDGIIEAGYLNQGQICAAAERFYLPQGKLDAVLEILKQRLSALRPGSPLDEQTLMGPLAIGRSLRKCCS' A
#
# COMPACT_ATOMS: atom_id res chain seq x y z
N MET A 1 10.67 -9.96 3.39
CA MET A 1 9.27 -10.45 3.39
C MET A 1 8.28 -9.28 3.37
N THR A 2 8.38 -8.35 4.31
CA THR A 2 7.54 -7.14 4.37
C THR A 2 7.72 -6.23 3.16
N ASP A 3 8.93 -6.11 2.61
CA ASP A 3 9.17 -5.27 1.43
C ASP A 3 8.43 -5.81 0.20
N GLY A 4 8.42 -7.14 -0.01
CA GLY A 4 7.65 -7.76 -1.08
C GLY A 4 6.14 -7.61 -0.91
N ILE A 5 5.64 -7.54 0.32
CA ILE A 5 4.23 -7.24 0.60
C ILE A 5 3.90 -5.81 0.19
N ILE A 6 4.77 -4.85 0.55
CA ILE A 6 4.60 -3.44 0.20
C ILE A 6 4.66 -3.26 -1.33
N GLU A 7 5.63 -3.86 -1.99
CA GLU A 7 5.79 -3.79 -3.45
C GLU A 7 4.62 -4.44 -4.18
N ALA A 8 4.19 -5.63 -3.79
CA ALA A 8 3.10 -6.33 -4.47
C ALA A 8 1.73 -5.67 -4.24
N GLY A 9 1.48 -5.09 -3.07
CA GLY A 9 0.16 -4.58 -2.69
C GLY A 9 -0.03 -3.06 -2.85
N TYR A 10 1.03 -2.27 -2.67
CA TYR A 10 0.92 -0.82 -2.52
C TYR A 10 1.66 0.00 -3.59
N LEU A 11 2.46 -0.66 -4.44
CA LEU A 11 3.04 -0.02 -5.62
C LEU A 11 1.93 0.52 -6.52
N ASN A 12 2.13 1.74 -7.04
CA ASN A 12 1.12 2.47 -7.81
C ASN A 12 -0.27 2.48 -7.14
N GLN A 13 -0.31 2.57 -5.81
CA GLN A 13 -1.56 2.62 -5.04
C GLN A 13 -2.46 1.39 -5.27
N GLY A 14 -1.87 0.24 -5.59
CA GLY A 14 -2.59 -0.98 -5.94
C GLY A 14 -3.27 -0.94 -7.32
N GLN A 15 -3.02 0.09 -8.13
CA GLN A 15 -3.55 0.22 -9.50
C GLN A 15 -2.77 -0.61 -10.52
N ILE A 16 -2.51 -1.87 -10.17
CA ILE A 16 -1.81 -2.85 -11.00
C ILE A 16 -2.77 -4.02 -11.17
N CYS A 17 -2.93 -4.53 -12.40
CA CYS A 17 -3.88 -5.61 -12.71
C CYS A 17 -3.68 -6.87 -11.84
N ALA A 18 -2.45 -7.08 -11.36
CA ALA A 18 -2.07 -8.20 -10.51
C ALA A 18 -1.59 -7.73 -9.11
N ALA A 19 -2.06 -6.57 -8.63
CA ALA A 19 -1.78 -6.12 -7.28
C ALA A 19 -2.27 -7.17 -6.26
N ALA A 20 -1.43 -7.45 -5.26
CA ALA A 20 -1.77 -8.40 -4.22
C ALA A 20 -2.69 -7.75 -3.18
N GLU A 21 -3.92 -8.26 -3.07
CA GLU A 21 -4.90 -7.78 -2.09
C GLU A 21 -4.89 -8.60 -0.78
N ARG A 22 -4.36 -9.83 -0.83
CA ARG A 22 -4.39 -10.79 0.30
C ARG A 22 -3.06 -11.50 0.43
N PHE A 23 -2.57 -11.62 1.67
CA PHE A 23 -1.31 -12.28 2.01
C PHE A 23 -1.54 -13.32 3.11
N TYR A 24 -1.00 -14.53 2.92
CA TYR A 24 -1.05 -15.60 3.92
C TYR A 24 0.30 -15.72 4.62
N LEU A 25 0.27 -15.81 5.95
CA LEU A 25 1.45 -15.81 6.80
C LEU A 25 1.40 -17.00 7.77
N PRO A 26 2.55 -17.63 8.07
CA PRO A 26 2.64 -18.56 9.19
C PRO A 26 2.22 -17.90 10.49
N GLN A 27 1.49 -18.60 11.36
CA GLN A 27 0.94 -18.05 12.61
C GLN A 27 2.01 -17.37 13.47
N GLY A 28 3.19 -17.98 13.64
CA GLY A 28 4.28 -17.42 14.44
C GLY A 28 4.95 -16.17 13.85
N LYS A 29 4.56 -15.72 12.65
CA LYS A 29 5.08 -14.50 12.00
C LYS A 29 4.04 -13.39 11.90
N LEU A 30 2.77 -13.66 12.23
CA LEU A 30 1.67 -12.75 11.98
C LEU A 30 1.88 -11.39 12.66
N ASP A 31 2.11 -11.38 13.97
CA ASP A 31 2.20 -10.15 14.75
C ASP A 31 3.42 -9.30 14.35
N ALA A 32 4.59 -9.93 14.22
CA ALA A 32 5.81 -9.24 13.83
C ALA A 32 5.69 -8.56 12.46
N VAL A 33 5.01 -9.21 11.52
CA VAL A 33 4.79 -8.67 10.17
C VAL A 33 3.78 -7.55 10.19
N LEU A 34 2.67 -7.72 10.93
CA LEU A 34 1.65 -6.69 11.07
C LEU A 34 2.22 -5.41 11.68
N GLU A 35 3.07 -5.52 12.71
CA GLU A 35 3.69 -4.34 13.34
C GLU A 35 4.59 -3.58 12.37
N ILE A 36 5.45 -4.27 11.61
CA ILE A 36 6.31 -3.64 10.60
C ILE A 36 5.47 -3.00 9.49
N LEU A 37 4.42 -3.69 9.02
CA LEU A 37 3.54 -3.15 7.98
C LEU A 37 2.80 -1.91 8.45
N LYS A 38 2.24 -1.91 9.67
CA LYS A 38 1.60 -0.73 10.26
C LYS A 38 2.57 0.45 10.28
N GLN A 39 3.77 0.26 10.81
CA GLN A 39 4.78 1.32 10.89
C GLN A 39 5.13 1.88 9.51
N ARG A 40 5.38 1.01 8.51
CA ARG A 40 5.72 1.41 7.14
C ARG A 40 4.58 2.16 6.47
N LEU A 41 3.36 1.63 6.55
CA LEU A 41 2.18 2.22 5.90
C LEU A 41 1.78 3.54 6.56
N SER A 42 1.90 3.67 7.88
CA SER A 42 1.67 4.95 8.58
C SER A 42 2.67 6.04 8.23
N ALA A 43 3.86 5.67 7.74
CA ALA A 43 4.85 6.62 7.27
C ALA A 43 4.60 7.11 5.83
N LEU A 44 3.79 6.40 5.04
CA LEU A 44 3.44 6.81 3.69
C LEU A 44 2.50 8.02 3.73
N ARG A 45 2.89 9.09 3.05
CA ARG A 45 2.11 10.33 2.95
C ARG A 45 1.67 10.52 1.51
N PRO A 46 0.35 10.48 1.23
CA PRO A 46 -0.17 10.87 -0.08
C PRO A 46 0.17 12.33 -0.37
N GLY A 47 0.57 12.62 -1.61
CA GLY A 47 1.04 13.93 -2.00
C GLY A 47 0.84 14.25 -3.47
N SER A 48 1.40 15.38 -3.89
CA SER A 48 1.37 15.80 -5.29
C SER A 48 2.31 14.93 -6.13
N PRO A 49 1.91 14.47 -7.33
CA PRO A 49 2.81 13.74 -8.22
C PRO A 49 3.95 14.60 -8.77
N LEU A 50 3.90 15.92 -8.58
CA LEU A 50 4.97 16.86 -8.96
C LEU A 50 6.00 17.09 -7.85
N ASP A 51 5.75 16.60 -6.63
CA ASP A 51 6.71 16.69 -5.53
C ASP A 51 7.57 15.42 -5.50
N GLU A 52 8.88 15.56 -5.70
CA GLU A 52 9.83 14.44 -5.73
C GLU A 52 9.89 13.66 -4.41
N GLN A 53 9.44 14.26 -3.31
CA GLN A 53 9.35 13.59 -2.00
C GLN A 53 8.07 12.74 -1.85
N THR A 54 7.13 12.85 -2.78
CA THR A 54 5.88 12.10 -2.73
C THR A 54 6.10 10.66 -3.17
N LEU A 55 5.91 9.73 -2.22
CA LEU A 55 5.96 8.29 -2.48
C LEU A 55 4.61 7.71 -2.94
N MET A 56 3.51 8.44 -2.69
CA MET A 56 2.16 7.99 -3.01
C MET A 56 1.35 9.12 -3.65
N GLY A 57 1.06 8.99 -4.94
CA GLY A 57 0.24 9.95 -5.68
C GLY A 57 -1.27 9.72 -5.51
N PRO A 58 -2.10 10.54 -6.19
CA PRO A 58 -3.53 10.34 -6.22
C PRO A 58 -3.91 9.10 -7.05
N LEU A 59 -5.12 8.58 -6.82
CA LEU A 59 -5.68 7.57 -7.71
C LEU A 59 -6.00 8.16 -9.09
N ALA A 60 -5.88 7.35 -10.15
CA ALA A 60 -6.03 7.81 -11.53
C ALA A 60 -7.38 8.48 -11.83
N ILE A 61 -8.46 8.04 -11.18
CA ILE A 61 -9.79 8.63 -11.34
C ILE A 61 -10.50 8.82 -9.99
N GLY A 62 -11.19 9.94 -9.81
CA GLY A 62 -11.90 10.25 -8.56
C GLY A 62 -13.00 9.25 -8.18
N ARG A 63 -13.54 8.48 -9.15
CA ARG A 63 -14.46 7.37 -8.87
C ARG A 63 -13.79 6.25 -8.07
N SER A 64 -12.53 5.93 -8.36
CA SER A 64 -11.79 4.88 -7.65
C SER A 64 -11.58 5.27 -6.19
N LEU A 65 -11.24 6.54 -5.92
CA LEU A 65 -11.13 7.05 -4.55
C LEU A 65 -12.43 6.88 -3.77
N ARG A 66 -13.57 7.26 -4.36
CA ARG A 66 -14.88 7.07 -3.73
C ARG A 66 -15.19 5.61 -3.41
N LYS A 67 -14.79 4.67 -4.28
CA LYS A 67 -14.99 3.24 -4.05
C LYS A 67 -14.10 2.68 -2.93
N CYS A 68 -12.87 3.21 -2.77
CA CYS A 68 -11.98 2.77 -1.70
C CYS A 68 -12.36 3.34 -0.33
N CYS A 69 -12.97 4.53 -0.30
CA CYS A 69 -13.36 5.20 0.94
C CYS A 69 -14.80 4.93 1.40
N SER A 70 -15.60 4.23 0.58
CA SER A 70 -16.95 3.77 0.96
C SER A 70 -16.88 2.52 1.82
#